data_AF-A0A2G2K3G7-F1
#
_entry.id   AF-A0A2G2K3G7-F1
#
_cell.length_a   1.000
_cell.length_b   1.000
_cell.length_c   1.000
_cell.angle_alpha   90.00
_cell.angle_beta   90.00
_cell.angle_gamma   90.00
#
_symmetry.space_group_name_H-M   'P 1'
#
loop_
_entity.id
_entity.type
_entity.pdbx_description
1 polymer ?
#
loop_
_entity_poly.entity_id
_entity_poly.type
_entity_poly.pdbx_seq_one_letter_code
_entity_poly.pdbx_strand_id
1 'polypeptide(L)'
;MAEDLRFNIESDKTTIHIFDTTGKYKKNCNEDGWGTPNFRVTDISKAELEVFPPEADTPIIIDLYPSLPNDNGIGFEILAQDLGLDEITSGVWKFTYLTYHCPGEEGEQIISSTCYMLLDDVIECCIENRKTQADVSDVSSPASQKTVELETLLENARWAACKGDRDAAQKIAKYISLQCKCCL
;
A
#
# COMPACT_ATOMS: atom_id res chain seq x y z
N MET A 1 -16.26 22.56 -3.62
CA MET A 1 -14.94 22.19 -3.06
C MET A 1 -14.60 20.85 -3.67
N ALA A 2 -13.33 20.58 -3.97
CA ALA A 2 -12.93 19.29 -4.51
C ALA A 2 -12.79 18.31 -3.35
N GLU A 3 -13.33 17.11 -3.49
CA GLU A 3 -13.13 16.03 -2.53
C GLU A 3 -11.69 15.53 -2.59
N ASP A 4 -11.14 15.10 -1.45
CA ASP A 4 -9.82 14.48 -1.35
C ASP A 4 -9.98 13.00 -0.98
N LEU A 5 -9.89 12.15 -2.00
CA LEU A 5 -10.01 10.71 -1.86
C LEU A 5 -8.83 10.18 -1.03
N ARG A 6 -9.14 9.49 0.07
CA ARG A 6 -8.14 8.90 0.96
C ARG A 6 -8.42 7.42 1.15
N PHE A 7 -7.37 6.63 1.12
CA PHE A 7 -7.44 5.20 1.35
C PHE A 7 -6.22 4.75 2.12
N ASN A 8 -6.37 3.65 2.84
CA ASN A 8 -5.29 2.93 3.50
C ASN A 8 -5.13 1.56 2.86
N ILE A 9 -3.90 1.07 2.87
CA ILE A 9 -3.57 -0.30 2.47
C ILE A 9 -2.96 -0.98 3.67
N GLU A 10 -3.33 -2.23 3.87
CA GLU A 10 -2.66 -3.17 4.76
C GLU A 10 -2.35 -4.42 3.94
N SER A 11 -1.29 -5.15 4.29
CA SER A 11 -0.97 -6.41 3.63
C SER A 11 -0.53 -7.45 4.63
N ASP A 12 -0.82 -8.70 4.30
CA ASP A 12 -0.11 -9.84 4.84
C ASP A 12 0.58 -10.61 3.70
N LYS A 13 1.16 -11.77 4.03
CA LYS A 13 1.93 -12.60 3.09
C LYS A 13 1.15 -13.04 1.85
N THR A 14 -0.17 -13.01 1.91
CA THR A 14 -1.07 -13.62 0.93
C THR A 14 -2.16 -12.68 0.44
N THR A 15 -2.46 -11.62 1.20
CA THR A 15 -3.57 -10.71 0.93
C THR A 15 -3.13 -9.25 1.03
N ILE A 16 -3.81 -8.41 0.26
CA ILE A 16 -3.78 -6.96 0.39
C ILE A 16 -5.19 -6.53 0.76
N HIS A 17 -5.32 -5.77 1.84
CA HIS A 17 -6.57 -5.15 2.27
C HIS A 17 -6.56 -3.66 1.95
N ILE A 18 -7.65 -3.18 1.37
CA ILE A 18 -7.82 -1.77 1.03
C ILE A 18 -9.02 -1.19 1.76
N PHE A 19 -8.82 -0.04 2.39
CA PHE A 19 -9.84 0.65 3.15
C PHE A 19 -10.02 2.06 2.60
N ASP A 20 -11.24 2.45 2.27
CA ASP A 20 -11.54 3.86 2.07
C ASP A 20 -11.54 4.58 3.42
N THR A 21 -10.72 5.62 3.53
CA THR A 21 -10.54 6.43 4.74
C THR A 21 -10.96 7.88 4.54
N THR A 22 -11.60 8.20 3.40
CA THR A 22 -12.15 9.52 3.09
C THR A 22 -13.18 9.96 4.13
N GLY A 23 -13.97 9.00 4.64
CA GLY A 23 -14.95 9.22 5.72
C GLY A 23 -16.02 10.25 5.36
N LYS A 24 -16.92 10.56 6.30
CA LYS A 24 -18.03 11.50 6.07
C LYS A 24 -17.60 12.97 6.21
N TYR A 25 -18.11 13.84 5.34
CA TYR A 25 -17.95 15.30 5.41
C TYR A 25 -18.35 15.83 6.80
N LYS A 26 -17.49 16.66 7.38
CA LYS A 26 -17.71 17.35 8.64
C LYS A 26 -17.03 18.72 8.61
N LYS A 27 -17.83 19.79 8.55
CA LYS A 27 -17.43 21.19 8.34
C LYS A 27 -16.21 21.72 9.11
N ASN A 28 -15.83 21.15 10.25
CA ASN A 28 -14.68 21.65 11.04
C ASN A 28 -13.64 20.56 11.36
N CYS A 29 -13.79 19.35 10.82
CA CYS A 29 -12.90 18.22 11.17
C CYS A 29 -12.60 17.29 9.99
N ASN A 30 -13.42 17.31 8.94
CA ASN A 30 -13.27 16.50 7.75
C ASN A 30 -13.94 17.20 6.55
N GLU A 31 -13.43 18.35 6.14
CA GLU A 31 -14.07 19.17 5.10
C GLU A 31 -13.99 18.56 3.70
N ASP A 32 -13.15 17.54 3.52
CA ASP A 32 -12.93 16.86 2.23
C ASP A 32 -13.56 15.46 2.17
N GLY A 33 -14.36 15.09 3.18
CA GLY A 33 -15.03 13.78 3.23
C GLY A 33 -16.26 13.67 2.33
N TRP A 34 -16.85 12.47 2.29
CA TRP A 34 -18.07 12.11 1.59
C TRP A 34 -19.31 12.87 2.09
N GLY A 35 -20.05 13.45 1.16
CA GLY A 35 -21.35 14.09 1.38
C GLY A 35 -21.33 15.61 1.25
N THR A 36 -22.53 16.21 1.21
CA THR A 36 -22.73 17.64 0.91
C THR A 36 -21.84 18.54 1.80
N PRO A 37 -21.04 19.45 1.21
CA PRO A 37 -21.07 19.94 -0.17
C PRO A 37 -20.23 19.14 -1.21
N ASN A 38 -19.57 18.05 -0.81
CA ASN A 38 -18.80 17.17 -1.71
C ASN A 38 -19.69 16.04 -2.28
N PHE A 39 -19.11 15.14 -3.07
CA PHE A 39 -19.84 14.01 -3.65
C PHE A 39 -20.32 13.05 -2.57
N ARG A 40 -21.47 12.42 -2.83
CA ARG A 40 -21.97 11.32 -2.01
C ARG A 40 -21.49 10.01 -2.61
N VAL A 41 -21.34 8.99 -1.79
CA VAL A 41 -21.08 7.61 -2.25
C VAL A 41 -22.13 7.15 -3.28
N THR A 42 -23.37 7.64 -3.18
CA THR A 42 -24.45 7.36 -4.14
C THR A 42 -24.27 7.99 -5.52
N ASP A 43 -23.38 8.96 -5.67
CA ASP A 43 -23.10 9.65 -6.93
C ASP A 43 -22.07 8.87 -7.78
N ILE A 44 -21.53 7.78 -7.24
CA ILE A 44 -20.49 6.96 -7.85
C ILE A 44 -21.09 5.83 -8.66
N SER A 45 -20.64 5.74 -9.91
CA SER A 45 -21.06 4.72 -10.87
C SER A 45 -20.05 3.57 -10.99
N LYS A 46 -18.78 3.83 -10.65
CA LYS A 46 -17.66 2.89 -10.80
C LYS A 46 -16.52 3.25 -9.85
N ALA A 47 -15.82 2.24 -9.35
CA ALA A 47 -14.62 2.39 -8.53
C ALA A 47 -13.59 1.33 -8.92
N GLU A 48 -12.36 1.76 -9.17
CA GLU A 48 -11.28 0.88 -9.63
C GLU A 48 -10.01 1.11 -8.84
N LEU A 49 -9.21 0.07 -8.74
CA LEU A 49 -7.86 0.13 -8.23
C LEU A 49 -6.88 -0.30 -9.30
N GLU A 50 -5.94 0.57 -9.64
CA GLU A 50 -4.77 0.23 -10.43
C GLU A 50 -3.66 -0.25 -9.49
N VAL A 51 -3.26 -1.50 -9.64
CA VAL A 51 -2.16 -2.11 -8.88
C VAL A 51 -0.95 -2.27 -9.79
N PHE A 52 0.16 -1.65 -9.44
CA PHE A 52 1.44 -1.84 -10.11
C PHE A 52 2.35 -2.70 -9.22
N PRO A 53 2.56 -3.98 -9.56
CA PRO A 53 3.60 -4.79 -8.95
C PRO A 53 4.99 -4.14 -9.04
N PRO A 54 5.96 -4.59 -8.24
CA PRO A 54 7.33 -4.09 -8.30
C PRO A 54 7.89 -4.25 -9.71
N GLU A 55 8.49 -3.18 -10.22
CA GLU A 55 9.10 -3.14 -11.57
C GLU A 55 8.11 -3.29 -12.74
N ALA A 56 6.80 -3.36 -12.49
CA ALA A 56 5.78 -3.40 -13.54
C ALA A 56 5.38 -1.99 -14.01
N ASP A 57 5.34 -1.81 -15.34
CA ASP A 57 4.90 -0.56 -15.97
C ASP A 57 3.39 -0.54 -16.29
N THR A 58 2.76 -1.71 -16.32
CA THR A 58 1.32 -1.87 -16.63
C THR A 58 0.57 -2.23 -15.36
N PRO A 59 -0.52 -1.51 -15.02
CA PRO A 59 -1.33 -1.85 -13.87
C PRO A 59 -2.21 -3.06 -14.13
N ILE A 60 -2.48 -3.80 -13.06
CA ILE A 60 -3.61 -4.72 -12.96
C ILE A 60 -4.80 -3.91 -12.43
N ILE A 61 -5.96 -4.03 -13.06
CA ILE A 61 -7.17 -3.29 -12.69
C ILE A 61 -8.09 -4.20 -11.87
N ILE A 62 -8.43 -3.77 -10.67
CA ILE A 62 -9.39 -4.44 -9.79
C ILE A 62 -10.64 -3.58 -9.69
N ASP A 63 -11.80 -4.17 -9.99
CA ASP A 63 -13.11 -3.54 -9.77
C ASP A 63 -13.46 -3.60 -8.29
N LEU A 64 -13.66 -2.44 -7.67
CA LEU A 64 -13.99 -2.31 -6.26
C LEU A 64 -15.48 -2.02 -6.03
N TYR A 65 -16.26 -1.72 -7.07
CA TYR A 65 -17.66 -1.38 -6.95
C TYR A 65 -18.55 -2.63 -6.86
N PRO A 66 -19.60 -2.65 -6.01
CA PRO A 66 -20.11 -1.59 -5.13
C PRO A 66 -19.54 -1.62 -3.69
N SER A 67 -18.50 -2.40 -3.43
CA SER A 67 -17.94 -2.58 -2.09
C SER A 67 -17.25 -1.32 -1.55
N LEU A 68 -16.54 -0.60 -2.43
CA LEU A 68 -15.93 0.70 -2.16
C LEU A 68 -16.38 1.74 -3.22
N PRO A 69 -16.39 3.03 -2.87
CA PRO A 69 -16.15 3.57 -1.53
C PRO A 69 -17.30 3.29 -0.56
N ASN A 70 -17.00 3.30 0.73
CA ASN A 70 -18.01 3.15 1.77
C ASN A 70 -17.68 4.05 2.98
N ASP A 71 -18.72 4.40 3.75
CA ASP A 71 -18.58 5.25 4.95
C ASP A 71 -18.58 4.43 6.26
N ASN A 72 -18.63 3.11 6.16
CA ASN A 72 -18.62 2.19 7.29
C ASN A 72 -17.22 1.64 7.62
N GLY A 73 -16.22 1.90 6.77
CA GLY A 73 -14.83 1.49 6.96
C GLY A 73 -14.57 0.01 6.70
N ILE A 74 -15.44 -0.66 5.95
CA ILE A 74 -15.22 -2.06 5.56
C ILE A 74 -14.15 -2.10 4.47
N GLY A 75 -13.13 -2.92 4.68
CA GLY A 75 -12.07 -3.13 3.70
C GLY A 75 -12.47 -4.09 2.58
N PHE A 76 -11.77 -3.99 1.45
CA PHE A 76 -11.81 -4.93 0.34
C PHE A 76 -10.53 -5.78 0.38
N GLU A 77 -10.68 -7.11 0.29
CA GLU A 77 -9.56 -8.05 0.26
C GLU A 77 -9.19 -8.36 -1.19
N ILE A 78 -7.88 -8.35 -1.48
CA ILE A 78 -7.28 -8.67 -2.77
C ILE A 78 -6.31 -9.81 -2.56
N LEU A 79 -6.56 -10.93 -3.21
CA LEU A 79 -5.69 -12.10 -3.18
C LEU A 79 -4.65 -12.02 -4.30
N ALA A 80 -3.54 -12.75 -4.17
CA ALA A 80 -2.56 -12.89 -5.25
C ALA A 80 -3.19 -13.33 -6.59
N GLN A 81 -4.22 -14.19 -6.53
CA GLN A 81 -4.92 -14.69 -7.71
C GLN A 81 -5.74 -13.61 -8.43
N ASP A 82 -6.29 -12.64 -7.70
CA ASP A 82 -6.98 -11.48 -8.30
C ASP A 82 -6.00 -10.62 -9.10
N LEU A 83 -4.73 -10.66 -8.71
CA LEU A 83 -3.61 -10.01 -9.41
C LEU A 83 -3.02 -10.87 -10.55
N GLY A 84 -3.52 -12.09 -10.76
CA GLY A 84 -2.94 -13.05 -11.70
C GLY A 84 -1.55 -13.54 -11.30
N LEU A 85 -1.25 -13.55 -9.99
CA LEU A 85 0.01 -13.97 -9.41
C LEU A 85 -0.16 -15.25 -8.59
N ASP A 86 0.91 -16.04 -8.48
CA ASP A 86 0.95 -17.20 -7.58
C ASP A 86 1.11 -16.77 -6.12
N GLU A 87 1.90 -15.72 -5.88
CA GLU A 87 2.17 -15.14 -4.56
C GLU A 87 2.41 -13.63 -4.64
N ILE A 88 2.17 -12.93 -3.53
CA ILE A 88 2.47 -11.50 -3.41
C ILE A 88 3.98 -11.35 -3.15
N THR A 89 4.68 -10.70 -4.08
CA THR A 89 6.13 -10.54 -4.00
C THR A 89 6.54 -9.30 -3.22
N SER A 90 7.69 -9.38 -2.54
CA SER A 90 8.26 -8.21 -1.86
C SER A 90 8.81 -7.18 -2.83
N GLY A 91 8.60 -5.91 -2.51
CA GLY A 91 9.07 -4.77 -3.30
C GLY A 91 8.19 -3.55 -3.12
N VAL A 92 8.48 -2.48 -3.86
CA VAL A 92 7.67 -1.25 -3.82
C VAL A 92 6.51 -1.36 -4.80
N TRP A 93 5.31 -1.48 -4.26
CA TRP A 93 4.05 -1.49 -5.00
C TRP A 93 3.48 -0.07 -5.10
N LYS A 94 2.78 0.21 -6.20
CA LYS A 94 1.99 1.44 -6.37
C LYS A 94 0.53 1.07 -6.53
N PHE A 95 -0.32 1.82 -5.84
CA PHE A 95 -1.76 1.68 -5.87
C PHE A 95 -2.38 3.02 -6.26
N THR A 96 -3.17 3.06 -7.32
CA THR A 96 -4.01 4.22 -7.65
C THR A 96 -5.46 3.83 -7.40
N TYR A 97 -6.14 4.47 -6.46
CA TYR A 97 -7.57 4.30 -6.24
C TYR A 97 -8.33 5.36 -7.05
N LEU A 98 -9.25 4.94 -7.91
CA LEU A 98 -10.06 5.81 -8.78
C LEU A 98 -11.54 5.66 -8.48
N THR A 99 -12.25 6.77 -8.43
CA THR A 99 -13.71 6.83 -8.32
C THR A 99 -14.28 7.65 -9.46
N TYR A 100 -15.36 7.13 -10.07
CA TYR A 100 -16.04 7.75 -11.21
C TYR A 100 -17.41 8.25 -10.74
N HIS A 101 -17.62 9.55 -10.89
CA HIS A 101 -18.80 10.26 -10.38
C HIS A 101 -19.63 10.74 -11.56
N CYS A 102 -20.93 10.49 -11.53
CA CYS A 102 -21.87 11.03 -12.51
C CYS A 102 -22.88 11.94 -11.80
N PRO A 103 -22.49 13.16 -11.39
CA PRO A 103 -23.37 14.12 -10.74
C PRO A 103 -24.35 14.74 -11.75
N GLY A 104 -25.23 13.95 -12.35
CA GLY A 104 -26.25 14.44 -13.29
C GLY A 104 -25.67 14.89 -14.65
N GLU A 105 -25.98 16.11 -15.09
CA GLU A 105 -25.74 16.60 -16.46
C GLU A 105 -24.30 17.08 -16.74
N GLU A 106 -23.43 17.16 -15.72
CA GLU A 106 -22.09 17.75 -15.84
C GLU A 106 -21.00 16.80 -16.38
N GLY A 107 -21.37 15.57 -16.75
CA GLY A 107 -20.45 14.55 -17.24
C GLY A 107 -19.72 13.79 -16.12
N GLU A 108 -19.02 12.72 -16.51
CA GLU A 108 -18.30 11.86 -15.56
C GLU A 108 -17.05 12.58 -15.04
N GLN A 109 -16.91 12.69 -13.71
CA GLN A 109 -15.71 13.21 -13.05
C GLN A 109 -14.93 12.06 -12.43
N ILE A 110 -13.61 12.08 -12.60
CA ILE A 110 -12.71 11.06 -12.04
C ILE A 110 -11.90 11.69 -10.91
N ILE A 111 -11.99 11.10 -9.73
CA ILE A 111 -11.16 11.48 -8.57
C ILE A 111 -10.24 10.31 -8.27
N SER A 112 -8.95 10.62 -8.06
CA SER A 112 -7.93 9.59 -7.84
C SER A 112 -7.00 9.92 -6.69
N SER A 113 -6.54 8.89 -6.00
CA SER A 113 -5.51 8.98 -4.96
C SER A 113 -4.46 7.91 -5.18
N THR A 114 -3.18 8.21 -4.92
CA THR A 114 -2.06 7.29 -5.13
C THR A 114 -1.33 7.01 -3.83
N CYS A 115 -1.08 5.74 -3.54
CA CYS A 115 -0.27 5.28 -2.42
C CYS A 115 0.88 4.41 -2.93
N TYR A 116 2.04 4.53 -2.28
CA TYR A 116 3.18 3.64 -2.47
C TYR A 116 3.42 2.89 -1.17
N MET A 117 3.60 1.57 -1.29
CA MET A 117 3.84 0.70 -0.15
C MET A 117 4.97 -0.25 -0.46
N LEU A 118 5.89 -0.41 0.50
CA LEU A 118 6.85 -1.50 0.47
C LEU A 118 6.20 -2.73 1.10
N LEU A 119 5.92 -3.75 0.31
CA LEU A 119 5.58 -5.07 0.83
C LEU A 119 6.89 -5.81 1.11
N ASP A 120 7.14 -6.16 2.36
CA ASP A 120 8.45 -6.64 2.80
C ASP A 120 8.42 -7.87 3.69
N ASP A 121 7.33 -8.64 3.69
CA ASP A 121 7.20 -9.86 4.50
C ASP A 121 8.37 -10.84 4.34
N VAL A 122 8.88 -11.02 3.12
CA VAL A 122 10.03 -11.90 2.85
C VAL A 122 11.31 -11.32 3.43
N ILE A 123 11.48 -10.00 3.35
CA ILE A 123 12.64 -9.29 3.89
C ILE A 123 12.60 -9.30 5.42
N GLU A 124 11.46 -9.02 6.02
CA GLU A 124 11.24 -9.06 7.47
C GLU A 124 11.49 -10.47 8.02
N CYS A 125 10.94 -11.51 7.37
CA CYS A 125 11.19 -12.90 7.73
C CYS A 125 12.70 -13.25 7.70
N CYS A 126 13.43 -12.79 6.70
CA CYS A 126 14.87 -12.98 6.64
C CYS A 126 15.60 -12.30 7.81
N ILE A 127 15.24 -11.04 8.11
CA ILE A 127 15.86 -10.28 9.19
C ILE A 127 15.57 -10.95 10.53
N GLU A 128 14.33 -11.39 10.77
CA GLU A 128 13.94 -12.14 11.97
C GLU A 128 14.73 -13.44 12.10
N ASN A 129 14.88 -14.21 11.03
CA ASN A 129 15.71 -15.42 11.05
C ASN A 129 17.18 -15.09 11.41
N ARG A 130 17.73 -13.98 10.89
CA ARG A 130 19.08 -13.52 11.25
C ARG A 130 19.17 -13.11 12.72
N LYS A 131 18.14 -12.46 13.29
CA LYS A 131 18.09 -12.15 14.72
C LYS A 131 18.17 -13.40 15.57
N THR A 132 17.45 -14.47 15.20
CA THR A 132 17.49 -15.74 15.96
C THR A 132 18.86 -16.42 15.93
N GLN A 133 19.67 -16.14 14.91
CA GLN A 133 21.03 -16.67 14.77
C GLN A 133 22.08 -15.75 15.41
N ALA A 134 21.75 -14.48 15.65
CA ALA A 134 22.62 -13.53 16.31
C ALA A 134 22.54 -13.75 17.84
N ASP A 135 23.70 -13.75 18.50
CA ASP A 135 23.73 -13.75 19.95
C ASP A 135 23.31 -12.37 20.47
N VAL A 136 22.07 -12.28 20.96
CA VAL A 136 21.50 -11.06 21.55
C VAL A 136 22.27 -10.57 22.77
N SER A 137 23.10 -11.41 23.40
CA SER A 137 23.98 -11.01 24.50
C SER A 137 25.29 -10.36 24.03
N ASP A 138 25.66 -10.54 22.75
CA ASP A 138 26.81 -9.92 22.12
C ASP A 138 26.40 -9.01 20.95
N VAL A 139 25.99 -7.78 21.31
CA VAL A 139 25.70 -6.69 20.37
C VAL A 139 26.93 -6.23 19.57
N SER A 140 28.14 -6.62 19.99
CA SER A 140 29.38 -6.27 19.29
C SER A 140 29.75 -7.26 18.18
N SER A 141 29.08 -8.41 18.12
CA SER A 141 29.34 -9.40 17.09
C SER A 141 28.99 -8.85 15.70
N PRO A 142 29.77 -9.19 14.65
CA PRO A 142 29.46 -8.77 13.28
C PRO A 142 28.06 -9.19 12.82
N ALA A 143 27.54 -10.32 13.33
CA ALA A 143 26.20 -10.82 13.00
C ALA A 143 25.10 -9.93 13.61
N SER A 144 25.25 -9.55 14.89
CA SER A 144 24.32 -8.65 15.58
C SER A 144 24.32 -7.26 14.93
N GLN A 145 25.49 -6.70 14.66
CA GLN A 145 25.62 -5.41 13.97
C GLN A 145 24.98 -5.42 12.58
N LYS A 146 25.20 -6.49 11.80
CA LYS A 146 24.61 -6.59 10.47
C LYS A 146 23.09 -6.68 10.54
N THR A 147 22.54 -7.37 11.53
CA THR A 147 21.10 -7.49 11.72
C THR A 147 20.46 -6.12 12.00
N VAL A 148 21.04 -5.35 12.93
CA VAL A 148 20.59 -3.98 13.23
C VAL A 148 20.70 -3.06 12.01
N GLU A 149 21.77 -3.19 11.21
CA GLU A 149 21.91 -2.45 9.94
C GLU A 149 20.74 -2.76 8.99
N LEU A 150 20.39 -4.04 8.81
CA LEU A 150 19.31 -4.44 7.91
C LEU A 150 17.94 -3.98 8.40
N GLU A 151 17.67 -4.02 9.70
CA GLU A 151 16.44 -3.48 10.29
C GLU A 151 16.32 -1.97 10.03
N THR A 152 17.38 -1.23 10.33
CA THR A 152 17.43 0.23 10.11
C THR A 152 17.20 0.57 8.63
N LEU A 153 17.78 -0.23 7.74
CA LEU A 153 17.57 -0.08 6.31
C LEU A 153 16.12 -0.40 5.91
N LEU A 154 15.49 -1.42 6.49
CA LEU A 154 14.10 -1.74 6.20
C LEU A 154 13.17 -0.61 6.60
N GLU A 155 13.34 -0.04 7.80
CA GLU A 155 12.58 1.13 8.25
C GLU A 155 12.77 2.34 7.33
N ASN A 156 14.00 2.59 6.88
CA ASN A 156 14.30 3.65 5.91
C ASN A 156 13.61 3.40 4.56
N ALA A 157 13.53 2.15 4.11
CA ALA A 157 12.85 1.78 2.88
C ALA A 157 11.33 1.98 2.99
N ARG A 158 10.72 1.58 4.11
CA ARG A 158 9.30 1.83 4.43
C ARG A 158 9.00 3.33 4.44
N TRP A 159 9.85 4.12 5.09
CA TRP A 159 9.70 5.58 5.12
C TRP A 159 9.84 6.21 3.73
N ALA A 160 10.84 5.80 2.96
CA ALA A 160 11.04 6.29 1.59
C ALA A 160 9.83 5.98 0.70
N ALA A 161 9.27 4.76 0.78
CA ALA A 161 8.06 4.38 0.06
C ALA A 161 6.87 5.27 0.47
N CYS A 162 6.65 5.49 1.76
CA CYS A 162 5.62 6.38 2.28
C CYS A 162 5.76 7.83 1.79
N LYS A 163 6.99 8.29 1.55
CA LYS A 163 7.28 9.62 0.96
C LYS A 163 7.23 9.66 -0.57
N GLY A 164 6.92 8.54 -1.22
CA GLY A 164 6.92 8.43 -2.68
C GLY A 164 8.32 8.38 -3.31
N ASP A 165 9.39 8.23 -2.52
CA ASP A 165 10.75 8.02 -3.02
C ASP A 165 10.96 6.54 -3.36
N ARG A 166 10.37 6.15 -4.50
CA ARG A 166 10.36 4.77 -4.99
C ARG A 166 11.76 4.24 -5.24
N ASP A 167 12.64 5.05 -5.83
CA ASP A 167 13.98 4.63 -6.21
C ASP A 167 14.83 4.33 -4.98
N ALA A 168 14.76 5.18 -3.95
CA ALA A 168 15.44 4.92 -2.69
C ALA A 168 14.89 3.66 -2.01
N ALA A 169 13.56 3.53 -1.89
CA ALA A 169 12.92 2.38 -1.27
C ALA A 169 13.29 1.07 -1.99
N GLN A 170 13.18 1.03 -3.32
CA GLN A 170 13.52 -0.14 -4.15
C GLN A 170 15.00 -0.50 -4.06
N LYS A 171 15.89 0.50 -4.07
CA LYS A 171 17.33 0.27 -3.94
C LYS A 171 17.70 -0.33 -2.59
N ILE A 172 17.10 0.15 -1.51
CA ILE A 172 17.34 -0.38 -0.17
C ILE A 172 16.77 -1.79 -0.05
N ALA A 173 15.51 -2.01 -0.45
CA ALA A 173 14.87 -3.32 -0.43
C ALA A 173 15.70 -4.36 -1.22
N LYS A 174 16.16 -4.01 -2.43
CA LYS A 174 17.04 -4.86 -3.24
C LYS A 174 18.36 -5.19 -2.56
N TYR A 175 18.97 -4.22 -1.88
CA TYR A 175 20.20 -4.46 -1.10
C TYR A 175 19.95 -5.46 0.03
N ILE A 176 18.88 -5.28 0.81
CA ILE A 176 18.54 -6.20 1.90
C ILE A 176 18.27 -7.60 1.35
N SER A 177 17.47 -7.72 0.29
CA SER A 177 17.19 -9.00 -0.37
C SER A 177 18.47 -9.71 -0.85
N LEU A 178 19.49 -8.98 -1.32
CA LEU A 178 20.79 -9.57 -1.66
C LEU A 178 21.54 -10.11 -0.44
N GLN A 179 21.43 -9.46 0.72
CA GLN A 179 22.00 -9.96 1.97
C GLN A 179 21.22 -11.17 2.50
N CYS A 180 19.95 -11.31 2.12
CA CYS A 180 19.06 -12.38 2.59
C CYS A 180 19.17 -13.72 1.85
N LYS A 181 19.91 -13.78 0.74
CA LYS A 181 20.06 -14.99 -0.09
C LYS A 181 20.71 -16.20 0.59
N CYS A 182 21.16 -16.10 1.84
CA CYS A 182 21.75 -17.22 2.59
C CYS A 182 20.73 -18.06 3.38
N CYS A 183 19.43 -17.73 3.34
CA CYS A 183 18.42 -18.34 4.21
C CYS A 183 17.20 -18.96 3.49
N LEU A 184 17.29 -19.16 2.16
CA LEU A 184 16.29 -19.91 1.37
C LEU A 184 16.76 -21.35 1.13
#